data_AF-A0A543D1I5-F1
#
_entry.id   AF-A0A543D1I5-F1
#
_cell.length_a   1.000
_cell.length_b   1.000
_cell.length_c   1.000
_cell.angle_alpha   90.00
_cell.angle_beta   90.00
_cell.angle_gamma   90.00
#
_symmetry.space_group_name_H-M   'P 1'
#
loop_
_entity.id
_entity.type
_entity.pdbx_description
1 polymer ?
#
loop_
_entity_poly.entity_id
_entity_poly.type
_entity_poly.pdbx_seq_one_letter_code
_entity_poly.pdbx_strand_id
1 'polypeptide(L)'
;MGSLLSGLLRGAAAGAAGTTALTTATYVDTAVRARPPSDAAEQVVAALADASGMTVPGRRRERARRLTALGALTGTATGVGLGGLAGVSRAAGVRLPTAVGGPLLGLAAMAATDGPLAVLRISDPRRWSAVDWAADAVPHLLYGCTTHATLVAISRVAEGREAVPHADPAALLRAAALGAATGSRSSAGITAIALTSRREDTGAVASRLSGRTVGTLTALAAVGELVLDKLPIVPSRLAPQGLAPRVALGATAAGAAARREGHDSGLPGLVGAASAVGSALLGVRLRAAAERRFGSDRPGAVAEDALAALLAWLGARRRTAAAAPETTVRPLRR
;
A
#
# COMPACT_ATOMS: atom_id res chain seq x y z
N MET A 1 -6.51 17.23 -27.98
CA MET A 1 -5.47 16.21 -28.23
C MET A 1 -4.23 16.38 -27.35
N GLY A 2 -3.61 17.56 -27.27
CA GLY A 2 -2.32 17.76 -26.58
C GLY A 2 -2.30 17.47 -25.06
N SER A 3 -3.41 17.70 -24.35
CA SER A 3 -3.52 17.39 -22.92
C SER A 3 -3.55 15.89 -22.63
N LEU A 4 -4.24 15.10 -23.46
CA LEU A 4 -4.33 13.64 -23.31
C LEU A 4 -3.00 12.96 -23.65
N LEU A 5 -2.30 13.40 -24.70
CA LEU A 5 -0.97 12.88 -25.04
C LEU A 5 0.05 13.17 -23.94
N SER A 6 0.04 14.40 -23.40
CA SER A 6 0.89 14.76 -22.25
C SER A 6 0.54 13.92 -21.01
N GLY A 7 -0.75 13.67 -20.78
CA GLY A 7 -1.23 12.76 -19.73
C GLY A 7 -0.69 11.35 -19.92
N LEU A 8 -0.81 10.80 -21.13
CA LEU A 8 -0.31 9.47 -21.49
C LEU A 8 1.19 9.34 -21.23
N LEU A 9 2.01 10.30 -21.67
CA LEU A 9 3.46 10.26 -21.48
C LEU A 9 3.87 10.32 -20.01
N ARG A 10 3.24 11.21 -19.22
CA ARG A 10 3.47 11.29 -17.77
C ARG A 10 3.03 10.02 -17.06
N GLY A 11 1.89 9.48 -17.49
CA GLY A 11 1.37 8.20 -17.03
C GLY A 11 2.32 7.05 -17.32
N ALA A 12 2.84 6.95 -18.55
CA ALA A 12 3.78 5.92 -18.95
C ALA A 12 5.08 5.98 -18.14
N ALA A 13 5.63 7.18 -17.93
CA ALA A 13 6.80 7.39 -17.06
C ALA A 13 6.53 6.95 -15.61
N ALA A 14 5.34 7.28 -15.08
CA ALA A 14 4.92 6.83 -13.78
C ALA A 14 4.70 5.30 -13.70
N GLY A 15 4.18 4.70 -14.77
CA GLY A 15 4.04 3.25 -14.92
C GLY A 15 5.39 2.56 -14.87
N ALA A 16 6.40 3.09 -15.57
CA ALA A 16 7.78 2.59 -15.52
C ALA A 16 8.38 2.66 -14.11
N ALA A 17 8.14 3.75 -13.37
CA ALA A 17 8.56 3.86 -11.97
C ALA A 17 7.90 2.79 -11.09
N GLY A 18 6.59 2.54 -11.26
CA GLY A 18 5.89 1.47 -10.55
C GLY A 18 6.40 0.07 -10.92
N THR A 19 6.64 -0.20 -12.20
CA THR A 19 7.21 -1.48 -12.67
C THR A 19 8.57 -1.73 -12.03
N THR A 20 9.39 -0.69 -11.88
CA THR A 20 10.68 -0.77 -11.19
C THR A 20 10.50 -1.15 -9.72
N ALA A 21 9.54 -0.53 -9.02
CA ALA A 21 9.24 -0.85 -7.62
C ALA A 21 8.76 -2.29 -7.44
N LEU A 22 7.82 -2.76 -8.27
CA LEU A 22 7.32 -4.14 -8.25
C LEU A 22 8.43 -5.13 -8.54
N THR A 23 9.23 -4.89 -9.58
CA THR A 23 10.34 -5.76 -9.97
C THR A 23 11.36 -5.87 -8.84
N THR A 24 11.68 -4.75 -8.20
CA THR A 24 12.57 -4.71 -7.04
C THR A 24 12.01 -5.54 -5.89
N ALA A 25 10.73 -5.37 -5.56
CA ALA A 25 10.08 -6.14 -4.50
C ALA A 25 10.10 -7.65 -4.75
N THR A 26 9.83 -8.06 -6.00
CA THR A 26 9.88 -9.47 -6.41
C THR A 26 11.29 -10.04 -6.31
N TYR A 27 12.33 -9.30 -6.72
CA TYR A 27 13.72 -9.75 -6.58
C TYR A 27 14.19 -9.80 -5.14
N VAL A 28 13.77 -8.84 -4.30
CA VAL A 28 14.05 -8.87 -2.86
C VAL A 28 13.41 -10.10 -2.21
N ASP A 29 12.15 -10.42 -2.53
CA ASP A 29 11.49 -11.64 -2.03
C ASP A 29 12.25 -12.90 -2.45
N THR A 30 12.65 -12.97 -3.72
CA THR A 30 13.42 -14.08 -4.28
C THR A 30 14.77 -14.24 -3.56
N ALA A 31 15.49 -13.13 -3.33
CA ALA A 31 16.78 -13.13 -2.65
C ALA A 31 16.67 -13.53 -1.17
N VAL A 32 15.65 -13.03 -0.46
CA VAL A 32 15.44 -13.31 0.97
C VAL A 32 14.95 -14.74 1.20
N ARG A 33 14.04 -15.24 0.36
CA ARG A 33 13.48 -16.59 0.51
C ARG A 33 14.28 -17.68 -0.18
N ALA A 34 15.27 -17.33 -0.99
CA ALA A 34 16.06 -18.25 -1.81
C ALA A 34 15.19 -19.22 -2.64
N ARG A 35 14.05 -18.73 -3.13
CA ARG A 35 13.12 -19.50 -3.98
C ARG A 35 13.45 -19.27 -5.46
N PRO A 36 13.13 -20.22 -6.36
CA PRO A 36 13.22 -19.96 -7.79
C PRO A 36 12.25 -18.82 -8.20
N PRO A 37 12.60 -18.01 -9.22
CA PRO A 37 11.69 -17.05 -9.82
C PRO A 37 10.42 -17.75 -10.33
N SER A 38 9.30 -17.03 -10.33
CA SER A 38 8.06 -17.52 -10.93
C SER A 38 8.21 -17.63 -12.45
N ASP A 39 7.72 -18.72 -13.04
CA ASP A 39 7.61 -18.95 -14.48
C ASP A 39 6.20 -18.66 -15.02
N ALA A 40 5.30 -18.13 -14.19
CA ALA A 40 3.91 -17.87 -14.54
C ALA A 40 3.75 -17.00 -15.81
N ALA A 41 4.57 -15.96 -15.96
CA ALA A 41 4.57 -15.11 -17.16
C ALA A 41 4.98 -15.88 -18.42
N GLU A 42 5.93 -16.82 -18.30
CA GLU A 42 6.37 -17.66 -19.41
C GLU A 42 5.25 -18.61 -19.85
N GLN A 43 4.52 -19.19 -18.88
CA GLN A 43 3.37 -20.05 -19.14
C GLN A 43 2.23 -19.29 -19.83
N VAL A 44 1.93 -18.05 -19.40
CA VAL A 44 0.92 -17.20 -20.05
C VAL A 44 1.32 -16.89 -21.49
N VAL A 45 2.56 -16.46 -21.72
CA VAL A 45 3.04 -16.17 -23.08
C VAL A 45 3.00 -17.42 -23.97
N ALA A 46 3.41 -18.57 -23.45
CA ALA A 46 3.36 -19.83 -24.19
C ALA A 46 1.92 -20.20 -24.56
N ALA A 47 1.00 -20.14 -23.60
CA ALA A 47 -0.40 -20.47 -23.83
C ALA A 47 -1.08 -19.50 -24.81
N LEU A 48 -0.76 -18.21 -24.77
CA LEU A 48 -1.25 -17.23 -25.75
C LEU A 48 -0.69 -17.46 -27.15
N ALA A 49 0.59 -17.81 -27.25
CA ALA A 49 1.23 -18.13 -28.53
C ALA A 49 0.56 -19.36 -29.16
N ASP A 50 0.39 -20.43 -28.37
CA ASP A 50 -0.24 -21.67 -28.80
C ASP A 50 -1.71 -21.43 -29.21
N ALA A 51 -2.47 -20.64 -28.43
CA ALA A 51 -3.85 -20.27 -28.77
C ALA A 51 -3.97 -19.41 -30.04
N SER A 52 -2.94 -18.63 -30.37
CA SER A 52 -2.91 -17.77 -31.57
C SER A 52 -2.35 -18.50 -32.81
N GLY A 53 -2.05 -19.80 -32.72
CA GLY A 53 -1.39 -20.55 -33.79
C GLY A 53 0.06 -20.12 -34.03
N MET A 54 0.66 -19.35 -33.12
CA MET A 54 2.02 -18.86 -33.22
C MET A 54 2.99 -19.79 -32.49
N THR A 55 3.98 -20.33 -33.19
CA THR A 55 5.05 -21.10 -32.55
C THR A 55 6.20 -20.20 -32.14
N VAL A 56 6.58 -20.20 -30.86
CA VAL A 56 7.81 -19.53 -30.38
C VAL A 56 9.04 -20.29 -30.92
N PRO A 57 9.86 -19.70 -31.80
CA PRO A 57 10.93 -20.41 -32.49
C PRO A 57 12.08 -20.86 -31.57
N GLY A 58 12.80 -21.91 -31.98
CA GLY A 58 14.06 -22.35 -31.36
C GLY A 58 13.97 -23.70 -30.64
N ARG A 59 15.14 -24.29 -30.34
CA ARG A 59 15.24 -25.55 -29.57
C ARG A 59 14.85 -25.34 -28.10
N ARG A 60 14.70 -26.42 -27.31
CA ARG A 60 14.23 -26.38 -25.89
C ARG A 60 14.83 -25.23 -25.05
N ARG A 61 16.16 -25.04 -25.09
CA ARG A 61 16.85 -23.96 -24.34
C ARG A 61 16.59 -22.56 -24.92
N GLU A 62 16.55 -22.43 -26.24
CA GLU A 62 16.29 -21.15 -26.93
C GLU A 62 14.85 -20.71 -26.73
N ARG A 63 13.89 -21.64 -26.86
CA ARG A 63 12.46 -21.39 -26.62
C ARG A 63 12.23 -20.92 -25.18
N ALA A 64 12.83 -21.57 -24.19
CA ALA A 64 12.72 -21.16 -22.79
C ALA A 64 13.21 -19.71 -22.58
N ARG A 65 14.42 -19.37 -23.07
CA ARG A 65 14.95 -18.00 -22.96
C ARG A 65 14.06 -16.96 -23.65
N ARG A 66 13.46 -17.30 -24.80
CA ARG A 66 12.52 -16.42 -25.50
C ARG A 66 11.24 -16.21 -24.70
N LEU A 67 10.69 -17.27 -24.10
CA LEU A 67 9.52 -17.16 -23.23
C LEU A 67 9.81 -16.31 -22.00
N THR A 68 10.97 -16.48 -21.35
CA THR A 68 11.43 -15.61 -20.26
C THR A 68 11.47 -14.14 -20.70
N ALA A 69 12.11 -13.86 -21.83
CA ALA A 69 12.23 -12.49 -22.35
C ALA A 69 10.86 -11.88 -22.72
N LEU A 70 10.00 -12.65 -23.37
CA LEU A 70 8.63 -12.21 -23.72
C LEU A 70 7.77 -11.99 -22.47
N GLY A 71 7.91 -12.84 -21.45
CA GLY A 71 7.26 -12.65 -20.15
C GLY A 71 7.67 -11.34 -19.49
N ALA A 72 8.98 -11.03 -19.48
CA ALA A 72 9.48 -9.76 -18.95
C ALA A 72 8.99 -8.54 -19.76
N LEU A 73 8.98 -8.63 -21.09
CA LEU A 73 8.51 -7.56 -21.98
C LEU A 73 7.02 -7.29 -21.81
N THR A 74 6.19 -8.35 -21.75
CA THR A 74 4.74 -8.21 -21.54
C THR A 74 4.44 -7.62 -20.16
N GLY A 75 5.12 -8.07 -19.10
CA GLY A 75 5.00 -7.45 -17.78
C GLY A 75 5.37 -5.96 -17.77
N THR A 76 6.46 -5.60 -18.44
CA THR A 76 6.89 -4.19 -18.57
C THR A 76 5.87 -3.36 -19.36
N ALA A 77 5.38 -3.88 -20.48
CA ALA A 77 4.37 -3.24 -21.31
C ALA A 77 3.05 -3.03 -20.55
N THR A 78 2.59 -4.03 -19.79
CA THR A 78 1.40 -3.92 -18.92
C THR A 78 1.57 -2.81 -17.89
N GLY A 79 2.71 -2.78 -17.18
CA GLY A 79 2.97 -1.76 -16.16
C GLY A 79 3.10 -0.34 -16.73
N VAL A 80 3.76 -0.17 -17.87
CA VAL A 80 3.83 1.14 -18.56
C VAL A 80 2.46 1.55 -19.09
N GLY A 81 1.71 0.60 -19.67
CA GLY A 81 0.38 0.83 -20.23
C GLY A 81 -0.65 1.25 -19.19
N LEU A 82 -0.71 0.56 -18.04
CA LEU A 82 -1.58 0.92 -16.93
C LEU A 82 -1.26 2.30 -16.35
N GLY A 83 0.02 2.65 -16.24
CA GLY A 83 0.44 4.01 -15.89
C GLY A 83 -0.05 5.03 -16.91
N GLY A 84 0.13 4.74 -18.20
CA GLY A 84 -0.37 5.55 -19.32
C GLY A 84 -1.88 5.81 -19.24
N LEU A 85 -2.66 4.75 -19.02
CA LEU A 85 -4.11 4.84 -18.81
C LEU A 85 -4.45 5.73 -17.61
N ALA A 86 -3.78 5.56 -16.47
CA ALA A 86 -3.96 6.42 -15.31
C ALA A 86 -3.65 7.90 -15.61
N GLY A 87 -2.61 8.14 -16.41
CA GLY A 87 -2.25 9.48 -16.90
C GLY A 87 -3.30 10.11 -17.80
N VAL A 88 -3.88 9.34 -18.72
CA VAL A 88 -5.02 9.74 -19.56
C VAL A 88 -6.25 10.04 -18.71
N SER A 89 -6.61 9.15 -17.77
CA SER A 89 -7.75 9.36 -16.86
C SER A 89 -7.58 10.65 -16.04
N ARG A 90 -6.37 10.93 -15.57
CA ARG A 90 -6.06 12.17 -14.85
C ARG A 90 -6.19 13.40 -15.74
N ALA A 91 -5.67 13.33 -16.97
CA ALA A 91 -5.81 14.40 -17.95
C ALA A 91 -7.28 14.65 -18.35
N ALA A 92 -8.12 13.62 -18.30
CA ALA A 92 -9.56 13.70 -18.47
C ALA A 92 -10.32 14.22 -17.23
N GLY A 93 -9.62 14.54 -16.13
CA GLY A 93 -10.19 15.17 -14.94
C GLY A 93 -10.32 14.27 -13.71
N VAL A 94 -10.03 12.96 -13.83
CA VAL A 94 -10.13 12.02 -12.70
C VAL A 94 -8.97 12.24 -11.73
N ARG A 95 -9.23 12.91 -10.60
CA ARG A 95 -8.24 13.20 -9.55
C ARG A 95 -8.57 12.44 -8.28
N LEU A 96 -8.18 11.17 -8.23
CA LEU A 96 -8.34 10.37 -7.02
C LEU A 96 -7.37 10.82 -5.91
N PRO A 97 -7.80 10.82 -4.64
CA PRO A 97 -6.88 10.95 -3.52
C PRO A 97 -5.84 9.83 -3.54
N THR A 98 -4.61 10.10 -3.12
CA THR A 98 -3.50 9.12 -3.14
C THR A 98 -3.81 7.83 -2.39
N ALA A 99 -4.53 7.93 -1.26
CA ALA A 99 -4.96 6.79 -0.47
C ALA A 99 -5.92 5.84 -1.21
N VAL A 100 -6.54 6.30 -2.29
CA VAL A 100 -7.48 5.52 -3.12
C VAL A 100 -6.85 5.18 -4.46
N GLY A 101 -6.26 6.16 -5.14
CA GLY A 101 -5.71 6.00 -6.48
C GLY A 101 -4.51 5.04 -6.56
N GLY A 102 -3.65 5.01 -5.53
CA GLY A 102 -2.52 4.08 -5.47
C GLY A 102 -2.97 2.62 -5.35
N PRO A 103 -3.75 2.26 -4.31
CA PRO A 103 -4.26 0.90 -4.14
C PRO A 103 -5.12 0.43 -5.31
N LEU A 104 -6.00 1.28 -5.85
CA LEU A 104 -6.82 0.93 -7.02
C LEU A 104 -5.96 0.60 -8.25
N LEU A 105 -4.89 1.35 -8.48
CA LEU A 105 -3.99 1.08 -9.60
C LEU A 105 -3.20 -0.21 -9.38
N GLY A 106 -2.87 -0.54 -8.13
CA GLY A 106 -2.25 -1.80 -7.76
C GLY A 106 -3.18 -2.99 -7.99
N LEU A 107 -4.44 -2.87 -7.57
CA LEU A 107 -5.48 -3.87 -7.83
C LEU A 107 -5.75 -4.03 -9.33
N ALA A 108 -5.73 -2.95 -10.10
CA ALA A 108 -5.86 -3.00 -11.55
C ALA A 108 -4.67 -3.76 -12.19
N ALA A 109 -3.44 -3.53 -11.70
CA ALA A 109 -2.27 -4.26 -12.15
C ALA A 109 -2.35 -5.75 -11.82
N MET A 110 -2.72 -6.08 -10.58
CA MET A 110 -2.93 -7.44 -10.10
C MET A 110 -3.99 -8.17 -10.92
N ALA A 111 -5.14 -7.52 -11.18
CA ALA A 111 -6.18 -8.09 -12.04
C ALA A 111 -5.72 -8.28 -13.49
N ALA A 112 -4.88 -7.38 -14.02
CA ALA A 112 -4.35 -7.47 -15.38
C ALA A 112 -3.36 -8.63 -15.56
N THR A 113 -2.64 -9.01 -14.50
CA THR A 113 -1.68 -10.13 -14.51
C THR A 113 -2.33 -11.46 -14.12
N ASP A 114 -3.23 -11.45 -13.14
CA ASP A 114 -3.91 -12.66 -12.63
C ASP A 114 -5.07 -13.12 -13.53
N GLY A 115 -5.74 -12.19 -14.20
CA GLY A 115 -6.83 -12.50 -15.12
C GLY A 115 -6.42 -13.51 -16.20
N PRO A 116 -5.34 -13.27 -16.96
CA PRO A 116 -4.80 -14.23 -17.91
C PRO A 116 -4.44 -15.57 -17.27
N LEU A 117 -3.84 -15.59 -16.08
CA LEU A 117 -3.50 -16.83 -15.37
C LEU A 117 -4.74 -17.68 -15.06
N ALA A 118 -5.80 -17.03 -14.59
CA ALA A 118 -7.06 -17.68 -14.27
C ALA A 118 -7.81 -18.18 -15.52
N VAL A 119 -7.89 -17.34 -16.56
CA VAL A 119 -8.57 -17.69 -17.82
C VAL A 119 -7.88 -18.86 -18.52
N LEU A 120 -6.54 -18.87 -18.52
CA LEU A 120 -5.74 -19.94 -19.13
C LEU A 120 -5.61 -21.17 -18.22
N ARG A 121 -6.25 -21.17 -17.04
CA ARG A 121 -6.21 -22.24 -16.04
C ARG A 121 -4.79 -22.62 -15.60
N ILE A 122 -3.88 -21.66 -15.63
CA ILE A 122 -2.50 -21.80 -15.12
C ILE A 122 -2.52 -21.75 -13.59
N SER A 123 -3.31 -20.85 -13.03
CA SER A 123 -3.47 -20.69 -11.57
C SER A 123 -4.90 -20.25 -11.24
N ASP A 124 -5.43 -20.67 -10.08
CA ASP A 124 -6.77 -20.30 -9.61
C ASP A 124 -6.67 -19.44 -8.34
N PRO A 125 -6.84 -18.10 -8.43
CA PRO A 125 -6.76 -17.19 -7.28
C PRO A 125 -7.74 -17.53 -6.15
N ARG A 126 -8.81 -18.27 -6.44
CA ARG A 126 -9.81 -18.71 -5.45
C ARG A 126 -9.28 -19.81 -4.54
N ARG A 127 -8.19 -20.49 -4.94
CA ARG A 127 -7.56 -21.59 -4.21
C ARG A 127 -6.23 -21.20 -3.58
N TRP A 128 -5.77 -19.97 -3.79
CA TRP A 128 -4.51 -19.50 -3.25
C TRP A 128 -4.50 -19.51 -1.73
N SER A 129 -3.37 -19.91 -1.16
CA SER A 129 -3.15 -19.72 0.27
C SER A 129 -3.07 -18.22 0.59
N ALA A 130 -3.24 -17.88 1.86
CA ALA A 130 -3.09 -16.49 2.29
C ALA A 130 -1.66 -15.95 2.07
N VAL A 131 -0.65 -16.83 2.08
CA VAL A 131 0.74 -16.47 1.80
C VAL A 131 0.93 -16.14 0.33
N ASP A 132 0.28 -16.90 -0.56
CA ASP A 132 0.34 -16.66 -2.02
C ASP A 132 -0.36 -15.34 -2.36
N TRP A 133 -1.54 -15.10 -1.79
CA TRP A 133 -2.24 -13.83 -1.89
C TRP A 133 -1.39 -12.64 -1.44
N ALA A 134 -0.71 -12.75 -0.29
CA ALA A 134 0.15 -11.68 0.21
C ALA A 134 1.39 -11.48 -0.67
N ALA A 135 2.01 -12.57 -1.12
CA ALA A 135 3.19 -12.54 -1.99
C ALA A 135 2.88 -11.89 -3.34
N ASP A 136 1.64 -12.01 -3.82
CA ASP A 136 1.20 -11.38 -5.05
C ASP A 136 0.71 -9.93 -4.84
N ALA A 137 -0.11 -9.67 -3.83
CA ALA A 137 -0.69 -8.35 -3.60
C ALA A 137 0.37 -7.28 -3.23
N VAL A 138 1.42 -7.66 -2.49
CA VAL A 138 2.43 -6.69 -2.00
C VAL A 138 3.19 -6.01 -3.16
N PRO A 139 3.81 -6.74 -4.11
CA PRO A 139 4.46 -6.12 -5.26
C PRO A 139 3.50 -5.27 -6.11
N HIS A 140 2.24 -5.69 -6.30
CA HIS A 140 1.25 -4.94 -7.06
C HIS A 140 0.78 -3.65 -6.35
N LEU A 141 0.64 -3.67 -5.03
CA LEU A 141 0.37 -2.46 -4.25
C LEU A 141 1.54 -1.47 -4.33
N LEU A 142 2.78 -1.97 -4.27
CA LEU A 142 3.98 -1.15 -4.45
C LEU A 142 4.03 -0.53 -5.86
N TYR A 143 3.69 -1.30 -6.91
CA TYR A 143 3.50 -0.78 -8.27
C TYR A 143 2.49 0.38 -8.27
N GLY A 144 1.25 0.11 -7.86
CA GLY A 144 0.15 1.05 -8.03
C GLY A 144 0.35 2.35 -7.29
N CYS A 145 0.87 2.26 -6.06
CA CYS A 145 1.11 3.44 -5.25
C CYS A 145 2.33 4.24 -5.71
N THR A 146 3.39 3.57 -6.17
CA THR A 146 4.55 4.25 -6.78
C THR A 146 4.13 4.96 -8.06
N THR A 147 3.40 4.29 -8.96
CA THR A 147 2.88 4.90 -10.18
C THR A 147 1.95 6.07 -9.88
N HIS A 148 1.02 5.93 -8.95
CA HIS A 148 0.13 7.04 -8.61
C HIS A 148 0.88 8.24 -8.00
N ALA A 149 1.82 7.99 -7.08
CA ALA A 149 2.61 9.05 -6.46
C ALA A 149 3.47 9.79 -7.50
N THR A 150 4.16 9.06 -8.37
CA THR A 150 4.97 9.63 -9.46
C THR A 150 4.10 10.42 -10.44
N LEU A 151 2.94 9.90 -10.82
CA LEU A 151 2.00 10.61 -11.71
C LEU A 151 1.53 11.93 -11.09
N VAL A 152 1.16 11.92 -9.80
CA VAL A 152 0.74 13.13 -9.08
C VAL A 152 1.89 14.14 -8.99
N ALA A 153 3.10 13.68 -8.67
CA ALA A 153 4.28 14.55 -8.55
C ALA A 153 4.61 15.23 -9.88
N ILE A 154 4.77 14.45 -10.97
CA ILE A 154 5.07 14.99 -12.31
C ILE A 154 3.96 15.92 -12.78
N SER A 155 2.69 15.57 -12.52
CA SER A 155 1.56 16.42 -12.91
C SER A 155 1.55 17.75 -12.15
N ARG A 156 1.93 17.78 -10.86
CA ARG A 156 1.98 19.01 -10.07
C ARG A 156 3.04 19.98 -10.58
N VAL A 157 4.22 19.46 -10.89
CA VAL A 157 5.31 20.24 -11.50
C VAL A 157 4.84 20.84 -12.82
N ALA A 158 4.20 20.03 -13.67
CA ALA A 158 3.66 20.51 -14.95
C ALA A 158 2.51 21.52 -14.80
N GLU A 159 1.77 21.49 -13.69
CA GLU A 159 0.70 22.44 -13.36
C GLU A 159 1.21 23.72 -12.68
N GLY A 160 2.52 23.88 -12.46
CA GLY A 160 3.10 25.03 -11.76
C GLY A 160 2.68 25.14 -10.30
N ARG A 161 2.22 24.04 -9.69
CA ARG A 161 1.78 24.03 -8.29
C ARG A 161 2.96 23.78 -7.37
N GLU A 162 3.06 24.56 -6.30
CA GLU A 162 4.08 24.35 -5.27
C GLU A 162 4.03 22.92 -4.73
N ALA A 163 5.22 22.35 -4.52
CA ALA A 163 5.36 21.02 -3.95
C ALA A 163 4.93 21.06 -2.48
N VAL A 164 4.04 20.14 -2.09
CA VAL A 164 3.77 19.91 -0.67
C VAL A 164 5.06 19.36 -0.05
N PRO A 165 5.51 19.87 1.11
CA PRO A 165 6.71 19.37 1.77
C PRO A 165 6.70 17.85 1.90
N HIS A 166 7.81 17.21 1.54
CA HIS A 166 7.98 15.77 1.73
C HIS A 166 7.93 15.42 3.21
N ALA A 167 7.42 14.22 3.52
CA ALA A 167 7.44 13.71 4.88
C ALA A 167 8.88 13.50 5.36
N ASP A 168 9.20 14.07 6.51
CA ASP A 168 10.49 13.86 7.15
C ASP A 168 10.62 12.41 7.72
N PRO A 169 11.83 11.94 8.06
CA PRO A 169 12.02 10.58 8.56
C PRO A 169 11.15 10.25 9.78
N ALA A 170 10.88 11.22 10.64
CA ALA A 170 10.02 11.02 11.81
C ALA A 170 8.54 10.87 11.44
N ALA A 171 8.04 11.57 10.42
CA ALA A 171 6.72 11.35 9.86
C ALA A 171 6.61 9.94 9.25
N LEU A 172 7.66 9.44 8.60
CA LEU A 172 7.70 8.07 8.08
C LEU A 172 7.74 7.01 9.19
N LEU A 173 8.51 7.23 10.26
CA LEU A 173 8.50 6.34 11.43
C LEU A 173 7.13 6.27 12.10
N ARG A 174 6.44 7.42 12.21
CA ARG A 174 5.08 7.46 12.76
C ARG A 174 4.04 6.82 11.84
N ALA A 175 4.20 7.01 10.53
CA ALA A 175 3.41 6.29 9.54
C ALA A 175 3.60 4.77 9.65
N ALA A 176 4.84 4.31 9.82
CA ALA A 176 5.15 2.90 10.03
C ALA A 176 4.53 2.38 11.33
N ALA A 177 4.61 3.13 12.42
CA ALA A 177 4.00 2.77 13.70
C ALA A 177 2.46 2.66 13.61
N LEU A 178 1.79 3.63 12.97
CA LEU A 178 0.34 3.59 12.74
C LEU A 178 -0.05 2.40 11.86
N GLY A 179 0.72 2.14 10.81
CA GLY A 179 0.53 1.00 9.93
C GLY A 179 0.68 -0.32 10.69
N ALA A 180 1.79 -0.50 11.40
CA ALA A 180 2.08 -1.70 12.18
C ALA A 180 1.02 -1.97 13.25
N ALA A 181 0.57 -0.94 13.97
CA ALA A 181 -0.54 -1.04 14.91
C ALA A 181 -1.83 -1.50 14.22
N THR A 182 -2.14 -0.94 13.05
CA THR A 182 -3.31 -1.31 12.25
C THR A 182 -3.22 -2.75 11.74
N GLY A 183 -2.01 -3.20 11.37
CA GLY A 183 -1.76 -4.59 10.97
C GLY A 183 -2.06 -5.59 12.07
N SER A 184 -1.65 -5.28 13.31
CA SER A 184 -1.98 -6.08 14.49
C SER A 184 -3.48 -6.00 14.84
N ARG A 185 -4.08 -4.81 14.75
CA ARG A 185 -5.49 -4.52 15.09
C ARG A 185 -6.09 -3.53 14.09
N SER A 186 -7.06 -3.95 13.28
CA SER A 186 -7.48 -3.20 12.07
C SER A 186 -7.92 -1.77 12.35
N SER A 187 -8.56 -1.54 13.50
CA SER A 187 -9.05 -0.21 13.91
C SER A 187 -8.01 0.65 14.64
N ALA A 188 -6.87 0.13 15.09
CA ALA A 188 -5.98 0.83 16.03
C ALA A 188 -5.44 2.16 15.48
N GLY A 189 -4.94 2.19 14.24
CA GLY A 189 -4.40 3.41 13.65
C GLY A 189 -5.45 4.49 13.44
N ILE A 190 -6.64 4.13 12.94
CA ILE A 190 -7.69 5.11 12.67
C ILE A 190 -8.32 5.66 13.96
N THR A 191 -8.46 4.81 14.98
CA THR A 191 -8.89 5.22 16.33
C THR A 191 -7.90 6.19 16.95
N ALA A 192 -6.59 5.91 16.86
CA ALA A 192 -5.57 6.81 17.39
C ALA A 192 -5.57 8.17 16.70
N ILE A 193 -5.83 8.20 15.38
CA ILE A 193 -6.03 9.46 14.66
C ILE A 193 -7.30 10.18 15.11
N ALA A 194 -8.44 9.48 15.21
CA ALA A 194 -9.69 10.09 15.68
C ALA A 194 -9.55 10.71 17.09
N LEU A 195 -8.85 10.04 18.00
CA LEU A 195 -8.61 10.52 19.37
C LEU A 195 -7.60 11.68 19.46
N THR A 196 -6.74 11.86 18.45
CA THR A 196 -5.69 12.90 18.46
C THR A 196 -5.94 14.04 17.49
N SER A 197 -6.97 13.94 16.63
CA SER A 197 -7.34 14.95 15.64
C SER A 197 -8.20 16.07 16.21
N ARG A 198 -8.06 17.26 15.64
CA ARG A 198 -8.79 18.50 15.99
C ARG A 198 -9.53 19.02 14.76
N ARG A 199 -10.61 19.79 14.96
CA ARG A 199 -11.40 20.37 13.86
C ARG A 199 -10.58 21.28 12.94
N GLU A 200 -9.55 21.91 13.49
CA GLU A 200 -8.63 22.82 12.80
C GLU A 200 -7.59 22.08 11.96
N ASP A 201 -7.50 20.75 12.06
CA ASP A 201 -6.48 19.98 11.33
C ASP A 201 -6.67 20.05 9.82
N THR A 202 -5.55 20.13 9.11
CA THR A 202 -5.51 20.08 7.66
C THR A 202 -5.83 18.67 7.14
N GLY A 203 -6.77 18.59 6.19
CA GLY A 203 -7.15 17.36 5.49
C GLY A 203 -8.48 16.76 5.96
N ALA A 204 -9.30 16.33 4.99
CA ALA A 204 -10.69 15.93 5.22
C ALA A 204 -10.87 14.73 6.17
N VAL A 205 -9.88 13.84 6.28
CA VAL A 205 -9.98 12.67 7.18
C VAL A 205 -9.81 13.10 8.63
N ALA A 206 -8.74 13.84 8.96
CA ALA A 206 -8.47 14.31 10.32
C ALA A 206 -9.59 15.24 10.83
N SER A 207 -10.01 16.20 10.02
CA SER A 207 -11.05 17.15 10.43
C SER A 207 -12.42 16.49 10.63
N ARG A 208 -12.81 15.52 9.78
CA ARG A 208 -14.08 14.77 9.95
C ARG A 208 -14.05 13.82 11.16
N LEU A 209 -12.91 13.18 11.43
CA LEU A 209 -12.77 12.24 12.55
C LEU A 209 -12.71 12.94 13.92
N SER A 210 -12.41 14.25 13.95
CA SER A 210 -12.33 15.05 15.19
C SER A 210 -13.66 15.29 15.91
N GLY A 211 -14.80 14.88 15.34
CA GLY A 211 -16.10 14.99 15.99
C GLY A 211 -16.22 14.02 17.17
N ARG A 212 -16.67 14.49 18.34
CA ARG A 212 -16.84 13.66 19.55
C ARG A 212 -17.61 12.36 19.26
N THR A 213 -18.69 12.43 18.51
CA THR A 213 -19.49 11.27 18.09
C THR A 213 -18.69 10.28 17.27
N VAL A 214 -17.89 10.75 16.31
CA VAL A 214 -17.07 9.91 15.43
C VAL A 214 -15.92 9.27 16.20
N GLY A 215 -15.28 10.02 17.11
CA GLY A 215 -14.29 9.49 18.05
C GLY A 215 -14.86 8.37 18.92
N THR A 216 -16.05 8.57 19.51
CA THR A 216 -16.73 7.56 20.31
C THR A 216 -17.12 6.33 19.48
N LEU A 217 -17.65 6.51 18.26
CA LEU A 217 -18.01 5.40 17.39
C LEU A 217 -16.78 4.59 16.94
N THR A 218 -15.66 5.25 16.65
CA THR A 218 -14.42 4.56 16.23
C THR A 218 -13.81 3.80 17.41
N ALA A 219 -13.85 4.38 18.62
CA ALA A 219 -13.44 3.69 19.85
C ALA A 219 -14.35 2.49 20.17
N LEU A 220 -15.67 2.64 20.03
CA LEU A 220 -16.62 1.54 20.20
C LEU A 220 -16.42 0.45 19.15
N ALA A 221 -16.12 0.80 17.90
CA ALA A 221 -15.79 -0.16 16.85
C ALA A 221 -14.50 -0.93 17.17
N ALA A 222 -13.49 -0.27 17.77
CA ALA A 222 -12.26 -0.93 18.22
C ALA A 222 -12.50 -1.90 19.38
N VAL A 223 -13.35 -1.53 20.34
CA VAL A 223 -13.81 -2.43 21.42
C VAL A 223 -14.65 -3.57 20.84
N GLY A 224 -15.51 -3.28 19.88
CA GLY A 224 -16.28 -4.27 19.14
C GLY A 224 -15.38 -5.27 18.41
N GLU A 225 -14.31 -4.82 17.78
CA GLU A 225 -13.30 -5.67 17.14
C GLU A 225 -12.65 -6.62 18.18
N LEU A 226 -12.32 -6.15 19.39
CA LEU A 226 -11.79 -6.98 20.48
C LEU A 226 -12.75 -8.08 20.97
N VAL A 227 -14.06 -7.81 20.94
CA VAL A 227 -15.10 -8.77 21.34
C VAL A 227 -15.39 -9.75 20.21
N LEU A 228 -15.50 -9.25 18.98
CA LEU A 228 -15.75 -10.05 17.79
C LEU A 228 -14.60 -11.01 17.52
N ASP A 229 -13.33 -10.63 17.76
CA ASP A 229 -12.14 -11.46 17.57
C ASP A 229 -12.10 -12.74 18.45
N LYS A 230 -13.04 -12.87 19.40
CA LYS A 230 -13.23 -14.10 20.20
C LYS A 230 -14.34 -15.02 19.68
N LEU A 231 -15.05 -14.62 18.63
CA LEU A 231 -16.11 -15.41 18.02
C LEU A 231 -15.56 -16.29 16.89
N PRO A 232 -16.01 -17.55 16.77
CA PRO A 232 -15.50 -18.51 15.78
C PRO A 232 -15.81 -18.16 14.29
N ILE A 233 -16.42 -17.01 14.02
CA ILE A 233 -16.85 -16.54 12.69
C ILE A 233 -15.87 -15.52 12.06
N VAL A 234 -14.90 -15.00 12.82
CA VAL A 234 -14.01 -13.95 12.30
C VAL A 234 -13.05 -14.51 11.24
N PRO A 235 -13.02 -13.92 10.03
CA PRO A 235 -12.11 -14.37 8.99
C PRO A 235 -10.65 -14.22 9.43
N SER A 236 -9.79 -15.15 8.98
CA SER A 236 -8.35 -15.06 9.23
C SER A 236 -7.80 -13.68 8.84
N ARG A 237 -7.01 -13.09 9.73
CA ARG A 237 -6.28 -11.82 9.51
C ARG A 237 -5.39 -11.80 8.26
N LEU A 238 -5.02 -12.97 7.75
CA LEU A 238 -4.25 -13.13 6.51
C LEU A 238 -5.13 -13.37 5.28
N ALA A 239 -6.39 -13.76 5.46
CA ALA A 239 -7.30 -13.91 4.34
C ALA A 239 -7.55 -12.53 3.68
N PRO A 240 -7.89 -12.48 2.38
CA PRO A 240 -8.12 -11.22 1.67
C PRO A 240 -9.10 -10.29 2.41
N GLN A 241 -10.20 -10.85 2.92
CA GLN A 241 -11.20 -10.12 3.70
C GLN A 241 -10.68 -9.55 5.03
N GLY A 242 -9.64 -10.15 5.64
CA GLY A 242 -8.99 -9.65 6.85
C GLY A 242 -7.87 -8.66 6.57
N LEU A 243 -7.09 -8.89 5.52
CA LEU A 243 -5.92 -8.06 5.19
C LEU A 243 -6.29 -6.75 4.51
N ALA A 244 -7.26 -6.77 3.59
CA ALA A 244 -7.70 -5.58 2.85
C ALA A 244 -8.08 -4.38 3.75
N PRO A 245 -8.93 -4.53 4.80
CA PRO A 245 -9.26 -3.41 5.68
C PRO A 245 -8.04 -2.90 6.45
N ARG A 246 -7.10 -3.77 6.87
CA ARG A 246 -5.87 -3.36 7.58
C ARG A 246 -4.97 -2.52 6.69
N VAL A 247 -4.81 -2.90 5.42
CA VAL A 247 -4.04 -2.14 4.44
C VAL A 247 -4.68 -0.77 4.22
N ALA A 248 -5.98 -0.73 3.97
CA ALA A 248 -6.71 0.52 3.69
C ALA A 248 -6.72 1.46 4.91
N LEU A 249 -7.02 0.94 6.11
CA LEU A 249 -7.05 1.72 7.35
C LEU A 249 -5.66 2.18 7.76
N GLY A 250 -4.63 1.35 7.61
CA GLY A 250 -3.24 1.69 7.93
C GLY A 250 -2.72 2.81 7.02
N ALA A 251 -3.00 2.73 5.72
CA ALA A 251 -2.69 3.78 4.77
C ALA A 251 -3.42 5.09 5.09
N THR A 252 -4.71 4.99 5.43
CA THR A 252 -5.55 6.15 5.74
C THR A 252 -5.08 6.84 7.01
N ALA A 253 -4.81 6.09 8.08
CA ALA A 253 -4.33 6.62 9.34
C ALA A 253 -2.97 7.32 9.17
N ALA A 254 -2.02 6.68 8.50
CA ALA A 254 -0.70 7.26 8.26
C ALA A 254 -0.75 8.50 7.35
N GLY A 255 -1.54 8.45 6.27
CA GLY A 255 -1.73 9.60 5.38
C GLY A 255 -2.43 10.78 6.06
N ALA A 256 -3.39 10.51 6.95
CA ALA A 256 -4.06 11.54 7.75
C ALA A 256 -3.09 12.17 8.76
N ALA A 257 -2.23 11.36 9.40
CA ALA A 257 -1.21 11.83 10.34
C ALA A 257 -0.18 12.77 9.69
N ALA A 258 0.19 12.51 8.44
CA ALA A 258 1.11 13.36 7.70
C ALA A 258 0.43 14.65 7.21
N ARG A 259 -0.81 14.54 6.70
CA ARG A 259 -1.59 15.70 6.22
C ARG A 259 -1.87 16.73 7.29
N ARG A 260 -2.19 16.31 8.52
CA ARG A 260 -2.42 17.24 9.65
C ARG A 260 -1.16 18.02 10.07
N GLU A 261 0.01 17.60 9.58
CA GLU A 261 1.31 18.24 9.84
C GLU A 261 1.86 18.99 8.62
N GLY A 262 1.04 19.16 7.59
CA GLY A 262 1.42 19.89 6.37
C GLY A 262 2.27 19.09 5.38
N HIS A 263 2.52 17.80 5.62
CA HIS A 263 3.30 16.96 4.73
C HIS A 263 2.45 16.32 3.61
N ASP A 264 3.15 15.86 2.57
CA ASP A 264 2.63 14.86 1.64
C ASP A 264 2.05 13.64 2.39
N SER A 265 0.93 13.12 1.91
CA SER A 265 0.30 11.91 2.47
C SER A 265 0.58 10.64 1.70
N GLY A 266 1.18 10.75 0.51
CA GLY A 266 1.38 9.61 -0.39
C GLY A 266 2.40 8.63 0.17
N LEU A 267 3.61 9.09 0.44
CA LEU A 267 4.68 8.26 0.99
C LEU A 267 4.33 7.74 2.41
N PRO A 268 3.82 8.57 3.34
CA PRO A 268 3.35 8.08 4.64
C PRO A 268 2.23 7.05 4.54
N GLY A 269 1.23 7.27 3.68
CA GLY A 269 0.16 6.29 3.47
C GLY A 269 0.69 4.94 2.96
N LEU A 270 1.68 4.98 2.07
CA LEU A 270 2.38 3.79 1.58
C LEU A 270 3.13 3.04 2.67
N VAL A 271 3.90 3.76 3.48
CA VAL A 271 4.64 3.18 4.62
C VAL A 271 3.66 2.57 5.62
N GLY A 272 2.52 3.23 5.86
CA GLY A 272 1.44 2.71 6.70
C GLY A 272 0.85 1.40 6.15
N ALA A 273 0.53 1.35 4.86
CA ALA A 273 0.03 0.14 4.19
C ALA A 273 1.02 -1.04 4.32
N ALA A 274 2.29 -0.81 3.95
CA ALA A 274 3.33 -1.83 3.98
C ALA A 274 3.59 -2.34 5.41
N SER A 275 3.63 -1.43 6.39
CA SER A 275 3.82 -1.80 7.80
C SER A 275 2.62 -2.57 8.35
N ALA A 276 1.41 -2.29 7.89
CA ALA A 276 0.22 -3.07 8.25
C ALA A 276 0.30 -4.52 7.75
N VAL A 277 0.73 -4.73 6.50
CA VAL A 277 0.95 -6.09 5.97
C VAL A 277 2.06 -6.80 6.73
N GLY A 278 3.20 -6.13 6.91
CA GLY A 278 4.36 -6.69 7.62
C GLY A 278 4.01 -7.12 9.04
N SER A 279 3.30 -6.27 9.78
CA SER A 279 2.85 -6.56 11.14
C SER A 279 1.83 -7.70 11.19
N ALA A 280 0.86 -7.73 10.27
CA ALA A 280 -0.13 -8.81 10.20
C ALA A 280 0.52 -10.19 9.94
N LEU A 281 1.53 -10.25 9.06
CA LEU A 281 2.30 -11.47 8.78
C LEU A 281 3.19 -11.87 9.96
N LEU A 282 3.88 -10.89 10.57
CA LEU A 282 4.78 -11.12 11.70
C LEU A 282 4.00 -11.62 12.93
N GLY A 283 2.82 -11.06 13.20
CA GLY A 283 1.96 -11.48 14.30
C GLY A 283 1.55 -12.95 14.23
N VAL A 284 1.36 -13.51 13.03
CA VAL A 284 1.09 -14.95 12.87
C VAL A 284 2.28 -15.80 13.27
N ARG A 285 3.48 -15.39 12.88
CA ARG A 285 4.71 -16.14 13.21
C ARG A 285 5.06 -16.04 14.69
N LEU A 286 4.93 -14.84 15.28
CA LEU A 286 5.24 -14.60 16.69
C LEU A 286 4.28 -15.35 17.62
N ARG A 287 2.98 -15.38 17.30
CA ARG A 287 2.00 -16.15 18.07
C ARG A 287 2.26 -17.65 18.01
N ALA A 288 2.53 -18.19 16.83
CA ALA A 288 2.90 -19.60 16.68
C ALA A 288 4.19 -19.94 17.45
N ALA A 289 5.16 -19.02 17.50
CA ALA A 289 6.38 -19.20 18.31
C ALA A 289 6.10 -19.13 19.82
N ALA A 290 5.23 -18.21 20.25
CA ALA A 290 4.80 -18.08 21.65
C ALA A 290 4.05 -19.33 22.12
N GLU A 291 3.14 -19.86 21.31
CA GLU A 291 2.43 -21.10 21.61
C GLU A 291 3.39 -22.29 21.78
N ARG A 292 4.37 -22.44 20.88
CA ARG A 292 5.42 -23.48 21.01
C ARG A 292 6.28 -23.30 22.26
N ARG A 293 6.57 -22.06 22.68
CA ARG A 293 7.48 -21.77 23.80
C ARG A 293 6.79 -21.84 25.16
N PHE A 294 5.56 -21.34 25.25
CA PHE A 294 4.83 -21.17 26.50
C PHE A 294 3.67 -22.16 26.66
N GLY A 295 3.41 -23.01 25.67
CA GLY A 295 2.29 -23.97 25.66
C GLY A 295 0.91 -23.30 25.54
N SER A 296 0.86 -21.98 25.28
CA SER A 296 -0.36 -21.19 25.18
C SER A 296 -0.11 -19.92 24.39
N ASP A 297 -1.08 -19.53 23.57
CA ASP A 297 -1.04 -18.32 22.74
C ASP A 297 -1.39 -17.02 23.52
N ARG A 298 -1.99 -17.14 24.71
CA ARG A 298 -2.43 -15.98 25.52
C ARG A 298 -1.33 -14.94 25.81
N PRO A 299 -0.10 -15.30 26.22
CA PRO A 299 0.95 -14.32 26.49
C PRO A 299 1.34 -13.55 25.22
N GLY A 300 1.40 -14.23 24.07
CA GLY A 300 1.67 -13.62 22.78
C GLY A 300 0.57 -12.62 22.38
N ALA A 301 -0.69 -12.99 22.62
CA ALA A 301 -1.83 -12.12 22.36
C ALA A 301 -1.78 -10.80 23.16
N VAL A 302 -1.50 -10.88 24.45
CA VAL A 302 -1.43 -9.70 25.33
C VAL A 302 -0.26 -8.80 24.94
N ALA A 303 0.90 -9.38 24.62
CA ALA A 303 2.06 -8.62 24.18
C ALA A 303 1.81 -7.91 22.83
N GLU A 304 1.15 -8.60 21.89
CA GLU A 304 0.74 -8.03 20.60
C GLU A 304 -0.22 -6.84 20.79
N ASP A 305 -1.20 -6.96 21.68
CA ASP A 305 -2.16 -5.90 22.00
C ASP A 305 -1.50 -4.67 22.64
N ALA A 306 -0.62 -4.89 23.61
CA ALA A 306 0.13 -3.81 24.25
C ALA A 306 1.03 -3.08 23.25
N LEU A 307 1.72 -3.82 22.38
CA LEU A 307 2.57 -3.25 21.34
C LEU A 307 1.75 -2.46 20.31
N ALA A 308 0.60 -2.99 19.87
CA ALA A 308 -0.29 -2.31 18.94
C ALA A 308 -0.80 -0.98 19.52
N ALA A 309 -1.22 -0.98 20.79
CA ALA A 309 -1.67 0.24 21.47
C ALA A 309 -0.54 1.28 21.59
N LEU A 310 0.67 0.85 21.97
CA LEU A 310 1.84 1.73 22.09
C LEU A 310 2.21 2.35 20.74
N LEU A 311 2.29 1.53 19.68
CA LEU A 311 2.59 1.99 18.32
C LEU A 311 1.54 2.97 17.80
N ALA A 312 0.25 2.69 18.05
CA ALA A 312 -0.84 3.58 17.67
C ALA A 312 -0.71 4.94 18.38
N TRP A 313 -0.43 4.94 19.68
CA TRP A 313 -0.26 6.17 20.46
C TRP A 313 0.96 6.98 20.00
N LEU A 314 2.13 6.34 19.86
CA LEU A 314 3.36 7.00 19.41
C LEU A 314 3.24 7.55 17.99
N GLY A 315 2.62 6.78 17.09
CA GLY A 315 2.40 7.17 15.70
C GLY A 315 1.41 8.32 15.55
N ALA A 316 0.36 8.34 16.37
CA ALA A 316 -0.64 9.40 16.38
C ALA A 316 -0.24 10.62 17.23
N ARG A 317 0.84 10.55 18.03
CA ARG A 317 1.28 11.66 18.87
C ARG A 317 1.72 12.84 18.01
N ARG A 318 1.20 14.03 18.32
CA ARG A 318 1.62 15.28 17.69
C ARG A 318 3.01 15.65 18.20
N ARG A 319 3.84 16.22 17.32
CA ARG A 319 4.97 17.02 17.80
C ARG A 319 4.38 18.20 18.56
N THR A 320 4.67 18.31 19.85
CA THR A 320 4.56 19.58 20.55
C THR A 320 5.40 20.57 19.76
N ALA A 321 4.78 21.63 19.25
CA ALA A 321 5.52 22.72 18.63
C ALA A 321 6.59 23.15 19.64
N ALA A 322 7.86 22.97 19.29
CA ALA A 322 8.90 23.73 19.95
C ALA A 322 8.48 25.19 19.75
N ALA A 323 8.35 25.95 20.83
CA ALA A 323 8.01 27.36 20.78
C ALA A 323 8.86 28.01 19.68
N ALA A 324 8.21 28.55 18.66
CA ALA A 324 8.91 29.30 17.63
C ALA A 324 9.72 30.37 18.35
N PRO A 325 11.03 30.53 18.07
CA PRO A 325 11.78 31.63 18.66
C PRO A 325 11.07 32.91 18.24
N GLU A 326 10.66 33.68 19.24
CA GLU A 326 9.93 34.92 19.10
C GLU A 326 10.82 35.92 18.36
N THR A 327 10.76 35.93 17.02
CA THR A 327 11.41 36.95 16.21
C THR A 327 10.62 38.24 16.38
N THR A 328 10.90 38.93 17.48
CA THR A 328 10.53 40.32 17.71
C THR A 328 11.27 41.18 16.68
N VAL A 329 10.70 41.29 15.48
CA VAL A 329 11.08 42.33 14.53
C VAL A 329 10.53 43.65 15.09
N ARG A 330 11.37 44.35 15.84
CA ARG A 330 11.12 45.71 16.32
C ARG A 330 11.07 46.62 15.08
N PRO A 331 9.98 47.37 14.84
CA PRO A 331 9.95 48.29 13.71
C PRO A 331 10.96 49.41 13.96
N LEU A 332 11.92 49.56 13.03
CA LEU A 332 12.77 50.73 12.97
C LEU A 332 11.89 51.93 12.61
N ARG A 333 11.60 52.76 13.61
CA ARG A 333 11.10 54.13 13.38
C ARG A 333 12.17 54.86 12.56
N ARG A 334 11.77 55.36 11.40
CA ARG A 334 12.36 56.53 10.76
C ARG A 334 11.30 57.61 10.75
#